data_AF-A0A8H7GLQ9-F1
#
_entry.id   AF-A0A8H7GLQ9-F1
#
_cell.length_a   1.000
_cell.length_b   1.000
_cell.length_c   1.000
_cell.angle_alpha   90.00
_cell.angle_beta   90.00
_cell.angle_gamma   90.00
#
_symmetry.space_group_name_H-M   'P 1'
#
loop_
_entity.id
_entity.type
_entity.pdbx_description
1 polymer ?
#
loop_
_entity_poly.entity_id
_entity_poly.type
_entity_poly.pdbx_seq_one_letter_code
_entity_poly.pdbx_strand_id
1 'polypeptide(L)'
;MTSSLHRYLSQQPEQKASIKCFVEGPYGNIASLHTYETVSFLASGNGIPGPYTSLVDLAGRFSQQKLKLYWVIRHWESIEWFMEELKSIRGFNVQVFVFVTQFDGSGANQQNSEEAITRDGKSPEAAKAIEDTKIVLARDENHDENVAQIMSSLDFVEFRPGRPNLAEIIENDIQESSGAIAFVACGCDTFTDNSRRLAIDNLTNGKRVDFYDTRELW
;
A
#
# COMPACT_ATOMS: atom_id res chain seq x y z
N MET A 1 -10.95 7.62 -24.62
CA MET A 1 -10.36 8.97 -24.54
C MET A 1 -8.85 8.90 -24.32
N THR A 2 -8.38 8.19 -23.29
CA THR A 2 -6.94 7.96 -23.01
C THR A 2 -6.18 7.34 -24.19
N SER A 3 -6.78 6.39 -24.91
CA SER A 3 -6.18 5.76 -26.10
C SER A 3 -5.91 6.73 -27.26
N SER A 4 -6.80 7.70 -27.47
CA SER A 4 -6.61 8.75 -28.49
C SER A 4 -5.50 9.71 -28.09
N LEU A 5 -5.46 10.11 -26.82
CA LEU A 5 -4.40 10.97 -26.28
C LEU A 5 -3.04 10.27 -26.35
N HIS A 6 -2.97 9.00 -25.95
CA HIS A 6 -1.78 8.16 -26.09
C HIS A 6 -1.31 8.14 -27.55
N ARG A 7 -2.19 7.78 -28.50
CA ARG A 7 -1.84 7.75 -29.93
C ARG A 7 -1.32 9.10 -30.44
N TYR A 8 -1.96 10.19 -30.01
CA TYR A 8 -1.54 11.54 -30.38
C TYR A 8 -0.13 11.85 -29.85
N LEU A 9 0.13 11.57 -28.57
CA LEU A 9 1.42 11.82 -27.93
C LEU A 9 2.53 10.92 -28.50
N SER A 10 2.27 9.66 -28.81
CA SER A 10 3.26 8.75 -29.41
C SER A 10 3.80 9.24 -30.77
N GLN A 11 3.10 10.17 -31.43
CA GLN A 11 3.50 10.75 -32.72
C GLN A 11 4.25 12.09 -32.57
N GLN A 12 4.36 12.64 -31.36
CA GLN A 12 5.02 13.93 -31.12
C GLN A 12 6.50 13.75 -30.74
N PRO A 13 7.36 14.76 -31.02
CA PRO A 13 8.72 14.81 -30.49
C PRO A 13 8.72 14.66 -28.95
N GLU A 14 9.63 13.82 -28.44
CA GLU A 14 9.73 13.49 -27.00
C GLU A 14 8.44 12.93 -26.35
N GLN A 15 7.44 12.55 -27.15
CA GLN A 15 6.13 12.12 -26.66
C GLN A 15 5.39 13.19 -25.81
N LYS A 16 5.63 14.47 -26.10
CA LYS A 16 5.05 15.61 -25.36
C LYS A 16 4.23 16.52 -26.28
N ALA A 17 3.20 17.17 -25.72
CA ALA A 17 2.41 18.19 -26.40
C ALA A 17 1.85 19.21 -25.40
N SER A 18 1.62 20.44 -25.86
CA SER A 18 0.83 21.44 -25.12
C SER A 18 -0.61 21.41 -25.62
N ILE A 19 -1.55 21.10 -24.74
CA ILE A 19 -2.98 20.96 -25.06
C ILE A 19 -3.77 21.91 -24.15
N LYS A 20 -4.71 22.67 -24.71
CA LYS A 20 -5.64 23.46 -23.91
C LYS A 20 -6.64 22.52 -23.24
N CYS A 21 -6.68 22.52 -21.92
CA CYS A 21 -7.66 21.78 -21.13
C CYS A 21 -8.61 22.75 -20.43
N PHE A 22 -9.86 22.30 -20.24
CA PHE A 22 -10.77 22.87 -19.26
C PHE A 22 -10.66 22.03 -18.00
N VAL A 23 -10.61 22.68 -16.84
CA VAL A 23 -10.51 22.02 -15.54
C VAL A 23 -11.82 22.28 -14.79
N GLU A 24 -12.44 21.22 -14.28
CA GLU A 24 -13.64 21.27 -13.46
C GLU A 24 -13.36 20.48 -12.18
N GLY A 25 -13.81 20.99 -11.02
CA GLY A 25 -13.50 20.43 -9.70
C GLY A 25 -13.01 21.48 -8.68
N PRO A 26 -12.64 21.06 -7.45
CA PRO A 26 -12.52 19.68 -6.98
C PRO A 26 -13.87 19.02 -6.67
N TYR A 27 -13.96 17.71 -6.90
CA TYR A 27 -15.06 16.88 -6.44
C TYR A 27 -14.59 15.92 -5.36
N GLY A 28 -15.52 15.39 -4.58
CA GLY A 28 -15.23 14.56 -3.42
C GLY A 28 -15.18 15.35 -2.10
N ASN A 29 -15.15 14.60 -0.99
CA ASN A 29 -15.15 15.16 0.35
C ASN A 29 -13.74 15.06 0.95
N ILE A 30 -13.30 16.12 1.61
CA ILE A 30 -12.03 16.15 2.33
C ILE A 30 -12.30 15.65 3.74
N ALA A 31 -11.88 14.42 4.04
CA ALA A 31 -11.92 13.91 5.40
C ALA A 31 -11.04 14.80 6.30
N SER A 32 -11.56 15.14 7.48
CA SER A 32 -10.85 15.96 8.47
C SER A 32 -9.77 15.14 9.19
N LEU A 33 -8.76 14.68 8.47
CA LEU A 33 -7.75 13.74 8.97
C LEU A 33 -6.73 14.40 9.93
N HIS A 34 -6.68 15.73 10.00
CA HIS A 34 -5.78 16.47 10.88
C HIS A 34 -6.09 16.35 12.37
N THR A 35 -7.29 15.87 12.73
CA THR A 35 -7.71 15.71 14.14
C THR A 35 -7.24 14.40 14.77
N TYR A 36 -6.74 13.47 13.96
CA TYR A 36 -6.25 12.17 14.44
C TYR A 36 -4.78 12.27 14.80
N GLU A 37 -4.33 11.45 15.74
CA GLU A 37 -2.92 11.36 16.07
C GLU A 37 -2.17 10.47 15.08
N THR A 38 -2.80 9.37 14.68
CA THR A 38 -2.29 8.44 13.68
C THR A 38 -3.24 8.37 12.49
N VAL A 39 -2.68 8.34 11.27
CA VAL A 39 -3.46 8.07 10.06
C VAL A 39 -2.75 6.98 9.25
N SER A 40 -3.47 5.88 9.01
CA SER A 40 -2.99 4.73 8.24
C SER A 40 -3.71 4.66 6.90
N PHE A 41 -2.93 4.80 5.83
CA PHE A 41 -3.39 4.79 4.44
C PHE A 41 -3.22 3.39 3.85
N LEU A 42 -4.33 2.75 3.49
CA LEU A 42 -4.39 1.39 2.95
C LEU A 42 -4.72 1.44 1.46
N ALA A 43 -3.74 1.19 0.61
CA ALA A 43 -3.90 1.24 -0.84
C ALA A 43 -3.63 -0.12 -1.49
N SER A 44 -4.39 -0.45 -2.54
CA SER A 44 -4.09 -1.61 -3.39
C SER A 44 -4.13 -1.27 -4.88
N GLY A 45 -3.12 -1.71 -5.63
CA GLY A 45 -2.98 -1.46 -7.06
C GLY A 45 -3.05 0.03 -7.39
N ASN A 46 -3.89 0.38 -8.37
CA ASN A 46 -4.10 1.76 -8.80
C ASN A 46 -4.92 2.62 -7.82
N GLY A 47 -5.31 2.07 -6.65
CA GLY A 47 -6.02 2.79 -5.60
C GLY A 47 -5.16 3.74 -4.77
N ILE A 48 -3.83 3.76 -4.98
CA ILE A 48 -2.91 4.62 -4.21
C ILE A 48 -3.11 6.14 -4.36
N PRO A 49 -3.49 6.73 -5.52
CA PRO A 49 -3.42 8.18 -5.69
C PRO A 49 -4.23 8.98 -4.67
N GLY A 50 -5.48 8.61 -4.39
CA GLY A 50 -6.34 9.31 -3.42
C GLY A 50 -5.78 9.33 -1.99
N PRO A 51 -5.52 8.14 -1.39
CA PRO A 51 -4.84 8.03 -0.10
C PRO A 51 -3.49 8.77 -0.07
N TYR A 52 -2.68 8.65 -1.12
CA TYR A 52 -1.37 9.30 -1.20
C TYR A 52 -1.47 10.83 -1.23
N THR A 53 -2.39 11.42 -1.99
CA THR A 53 -2.59 12.88 -2.00
C THR A 53 -2.95 13.39 -0.61
N SER A 54 -3.82 12.68 0.10
CA SER A 54 -4.20 13.03 1.48
C SER A 54 -3.00 12.90 2.43
N LEU A 55 -2.17 11.87 2.26
CA LEU A 55 -0.95 11.67 3.03
C LEU A 55 0.04 12.82 2.82
N VAL A 56 0.30 13.23 1.58
CA VAL A 56 1.22 14.34 1.26
C VAL A 56 0.75 15.64 1.89
N ASP A 57 -0.56 15.93 1.80
CA ASP A 57 -1.12 17.15 2.41
C ASP A 57 -0.96 17.16 3.93
N LEU A 58 -1.21 16.02 4.61
CA LEU A 58 -1.00 15.90 6.04
C LEU A 58 0.49 15.99 6.42
N ALA A 59 1.36 15.30 5.69
CA ALA A 59 2.79 15.28 5.93
C ALA A 59 3.40 16.69 5.83
N GLY A 60 2.92 17.50 4.89
CA GLY A 60 3.35 18.89 4.70
C GLY A 60 2.86 19.87 5.77
N ARG A 61 1.72 19.60 6.40
CA ARG A 61 1.07 20.55 7.33
C ARG A 61 1.14 20.16 8.80
N PHE A 62 1.23 18.87 9.11
CA PHE A 62 1.06 18.32 10.45
C PHE A 62 2.18 17.32 10.80
N SER A 63 3.40 17.83 10.98
CA SER A 63 4.60 17.01 11.24
C SER A 63 4.56 16.13 12.50
N GLN A 64 3.65 16.43 13.43
CA GLN A 64 3.46 15.66 14.67
C GLN A 64 2.58 14.41 14.49
N GLN A 65 1.80 14.33 13.40
CA GLN A 65 0.98 13.15 13.14
C GLN A 65 1.87 11.97 12.74
N LYS A 66 1.51 10.77 13.22
CA LYS A 66 2.12 9.52 12.77
C LYS A 66 1.39 9.06 11.51
N LEU A 67 2.07 9.11 10.38
CA LEU A 67 1.49 8.73 9.09
C LEU A 67 2.09 7.39 8.62
N LYS A 68 1.23 6.47 8.20
CA LYS A 68 1.65 5.17 7.66
C LYS A 68 1.01 4.91 6.31
N LEU A 69 1.79 4.50 5.31
CA LEU A 69 1.31 4.11 3.99
C LEU A 69 1.55 2.63 3.78
N TYR A 70 0.49 1.88 3.50
CA TYR A 70 0.53 0.48 3.12
C TYR A 70 0.05 0.35 1.68
N TRP A 71 0.94 0.02 0.76
CA TRP A 71 0.60 -0.14 -0.66
C TRP A 71 0.81 -1.58 -1.12
N VAL A 72 -0.27 -2.23 -1.56
CA VAL A 72 -0.23 -3.61 -2.06
C VAL A 72 -0.20 -3.61 -3.58
N ILE A 73 0.90 -4.12 -4.15
CA ILE A 73 1.10 -4.28 -5.59
C ILE A 73 1.25 -5.75 -5.98
N ARG A 74 1.04 -6.04 -7.27
CA ARG A 74 1.19 -7.39 -7.80
C ARG A 74 2.65 -7.71 -8.09
N HIS A 75 3.29 -6.88 -8.90
CA HIS A 75 4.64 -7.09 -9.39
C HIS A 75 5.51 -5.89 -9.08
N TRP A 76 6.83 -6.05 -9.12
CA TRP A 76 7.78 -4.99 -8.82
C TRP A 76 7.70 -3.83 -9.79
N GLU A 77 7.51 -4.12 -11.08
CA GLU A 77 7.37 -3.16 -12.17
C GLU A 77 6.17 -2.23 -11.95
N SER A 78 5.20 -2.64 -11.12
CA SER A 78 4.06 -1.79 -10.74
C SER A 78 4.46 -0.61 -9.86
N ILE A 79 5.72 -0.50 -9.41
CA ILE A 79 6.21 0.66 -8.67
C ILE A 79 6.70 1.77 -9.58
N GLU A 80 7.16 1.45 -10.80
CA GLU A 80 7.88 2.40 -11.66
C GLU A 80 7.04 3.63 -11.99
N TRP A 81 5.74 3.44 -12.25
CA TRP A 81 4.84 4.54 -12.59
C TRP A 81 4.57 5.52 -11.44
N PHE A 82 4.87 5.13 -10.19
CA PHE A 82 4.60 5.93 -8.97
C PHE A 82 5.88 6.25 -8.20
N MET A 83 7.05 6.04 -8.82
CA MET A 83 8.34 6.15 -8.16
C MET A 83 8.64 7.59 -7.73
N GLU A 84 8.34 8.57 -8.59
CA GLU A 84 8.65 9.98 -8.30
C GLU A 84 7.76 10.52 -7.16
N GLU A 85 6.52 10.07 -7.07
CA GLU A 85 5.62 10.33 -5.95
C GLU A 85 6.15 9.71 -4.66
N LEU A 86 6.60 8.46 -4.66
CA LEU A 86 7.24 7.91 -3.46
C LEU A 86 8.48 8.73 -3.06
N LYS A 87 9.35 9.08 -4.00
CA LYS A 87 10.53 9.92 -3.72
C LYS A 87 10.17 11.28 -3.15
N SER A 88 9.06 11.90 -3.57
CA SER A 88 8.70 13.25 -3.09
C SER A 88 8.30 13.29 -1.61
N ILE A 89 7.97 12.14 -1.00
CA ILE A 89 7.72 12.05 0.45
C ILE A 89 8.96 11.64 1.25
N ARG A 90 10.13 11.54 0.62
CA ARG A 90 11.40 11.29 1.32
C ARG A 90 11.69 12.41 2.32
N GLY A 91 11.98 12.03 3.57
CA GLY A 91 12.30 12.97 4.65
C GLY A 91 11.08 13.50 5.41
N PHE A 92 9.86 13.19 4.98
CA PHE A 92 8.68 13.40 5.81
C PHE A 92 8.57 12.32 6.90
N ASN A 93 7.85 12.63 7.98
CA ASN A 93 7.56 11.68 9.07
C ASN A 93 6.48 10.67 8.65
N VAL A 94 6.79 9.84 7.65
CA VAL A 94 5.88 8.85 7.06
C VAL A 94 6.58 7.50 7.05
N GLN A 95 5.90 6.47 7.55
CA GLN A 95 6.33 5.08 7.40
C GLN A 95 5.70 4.50 6.13
N VAL A 96 6.50 3.96 5.23
CA VAL A 96 6.01 3.43 3.94
C VAL A 96 6.30 1.94 3.85
N PHE A 97 5.26 1.15 3.64
CA PHE A 97 5.31 -0.30 3.48
C PHE A 97 4.73 -0.68 2.12
N VAL A 98 5.51 -1.38 1.30
CA VAL A 98 5.05 -1.87 0.00
C VAL A 98 5.03 -3.40 0.01
N PHE A 99 3.85 -3.98 -0.22
CA PHE A 99 3.63 -5.41 -0.25
C PHE A 99 3.56 -5.91 -1.70
N VAL A 100 4.47 -6.80 -2.09
CA VAL A 100 4.54 -7.37 -3.45
C VAL A 100 4.00 -8.79 -3.44
N THR A 101 2.80 -8.98 -3.99
CA THR A 101 2.08 -10.26 -3.89
C THR A 101 2.57 -11.35 -4.84
N GLN A 102 3.23 -10.99 -5.95
CA GLN A 102 3.84 -11.90 -6.91
C GLN A 102 5.28 -11.45 -7.20
N PHE A 103 6.21 -12.06 -6.46
CA PHE A 103 7.64 -11.85 -6.62
C PHE A 103 8.15 -12.76 -7.77
N ASP A 104 7.83 -12.37 -9.01
CA ASP A 104 8.14 -13.05 -10.28
C ASP A 104 7.84 -14.56 -10.37
N GLY A 105 6.92 -14.93 -11.27
CA GLY A 105 6.95 -16.17 -12.06
C GLY A 105 6.80 -17.54 -11.39
N SER A 106 6.92 -17.69 -10.07
CA SER A 106 6.61 -18.96 -9.38
C SER A 106 5.22 -18.90 -8.80
N GLY A 107 4.23 -19.28 -9.62
CA GLY A 107 3.03 -19.92 -9.10
C GLY A 107 3.45 -21.18 -8.34
N ALA A 108 3.76 -21.02 -7.06
CA ALA A 108 4.08 -22.13 -6.17
C ALA A 108 3.36 -21.91 -4.83
N ASN A 109 2.22 -22.60 -4.71
CA ASN A 109 1.47 -22.90 -3.49
C ASN A 109 1.03 -21.75 -2.57
N GLN A 110 -0.10 -21.14 -2.93
CA GLN A 110 -1.16 -20.92 -1.94
C GLN A 110 -2.30 -21.90 -2.23
N GLN A 111 -2.14 -23.15 -1.80
CA GLN A 111 -3.29 -24.02 -1.56
C GLN A 111 -3.76 -23.80 -0.12
N ASN A 112 -4.97 -23.26 -0.03
CA ASN A 112 -6.01 -23.50 0.96
C ASN A 112 -5.75 -23.16 2.43
N SER A 113 -6.52 -22.18 2.92
CA SER A 113 -7.35 -22.40 4.11
C SER A 113 -8.39 -21.28 4.30
N GLU A 114 -9.55 -21.44 3.66
CA GLU A 114 -10.83 -21.07 4.28
C GLU A 114 -11.50 -22.38 4.73
N GLU A 115 -11.59 -22.50 6.06
CA GLU A 115 -12.54 -23.25 6.90
C GLU A 115 -13.02 -24.66 6.52
N ALA A 116 -12.56 -25.64 7.31
CA ALA A 116 -13.42 -26.71 7.82
C ALA A 116 -12.94 -27.19 9.20
N ILE A 117 -13.81 -27.04 10.19
CA ILE A 117 -13.69 -27.56 11.55
C ILE A 117 -13.68 -29.10 11.51
N THR A 118 -12.72 -29.76 12.15
CA THR A 118 -12.94 -30.95 13.01
C THR A 118 -11.69 -31.34 13.81
N ARG A 119 -11.97 -31.95 14.97
CA ARG A 119 -11.13 -32.26 16.13
C ARG A 119 -10.14 -33.42 15.88
N ASP A 120 -8.92 -33.30 16.40
CA ASP A 120 -8.33 -34.09 17.51
C ASP A 120 -6.80 -34.17 17.39
N GLY A 121 -6.13 -34.05 18.54
CA GLY A 121 -4.71 -33.75 18.64
C GLY A 121 -3.73 -34.93 18.53
N LYS A 122 -2.47 -34.58 18.28
CA LYS A 122 -1.26 -35.00 19.02
C LYS A 122 0.00 -34.40 18.37
N SER A 123 0.81 -33.73 19.19
CA SER A 123 2.23 -33.39 18.96
C SER A 123 3.08 -34.68 18.92
N PRO A 124 4.31 -34.75 18.33
CA PRO A 124 5.46 -33.97 18.83
C PRO A 124 6.55 -33.52 17.81
N GLU A 125 7.35 -32.55 18.31
CA GLU A 125 8.82 -32.41 18.22
C GLU A 125 9.57 -31.78 17.01
N ALA A 126 10.23 -30.65 17.36
CA ALA A 126 11.66 -30.35 17.23
C ALA A 126 12.27 -29.86 15.89
N ALA A 127 12.44 -28.54 15.85
CA ALA A 127 13.69 -27.80 15.58
C ALA A 127 14.52 -28.10 14.31
N LYS A 128 14.64 -27.10 13.42
CA LYS A 128 15.94 -26.48 13.07
C LYS A 128 15.83 -25.32 12.06
N ALA A 129 16.76 -24.38 12.25
CA ALA A 129 17.38 -23.47 11.28
C ALA A 129 16.63 -22.19 10.87
N ILE A 130 16.88 -21.14 11.66
CA ILE A 130 17.07 -19.76 11.20
C ILE A 130 18.53 -19.66 10.77
N GLU A 131 18.81 -19.41 9.49
CA GLU A 131 19.83 -18.46 9.01
C GLU A 131 19.94 -18.51 7.47
N ASP A 132 20.21 -17.33 6.93
CA ASP A 132 20.82 -17.05 5.62
C ASP A 132 19.95 -17.07 4.37
N THR A 133 19.30 -15.93 4.16
CA THR A 133 19.53 -15.03 3.02
C THR A 133 20.60 -15.53 2.04
N LYS A 134 20.19 -16.38 1.09
CA LYS A 134 20.80 -16.56 -0.23
C LYS A 134 19.79 -17.27 -1.11
N ILE A 135 18.82 -16.51 -1.62
CA ILE A 135 17.98 -16.98 -2.71
C ILE A 135 18.84 -16.89 -3.97
N VAL A 136 19.47 -18.01 -4.32
CA VAL A 136 20.09 -18.23 -5.63
C VAL A 136 18.96 -18.60 -6.58
N LEU A 137 18.59 -17.69 -7.47
CA LEU A 137 17.66 -17.96 -8.57
C LEU A 137 18.36 -17.65 -9.89
N ALA A 138 18.35 -18.65 -10.78
CA ALA A 138 18.71 -18.46 -12.17
C ALA A 138 17.67 -17.55 -12.83
N ARG A 139 18.01 -16.27 -13.04
CA ARG A 139 17.15 -15.25 -13.67
C ARG A 139 17.99 -14.27 -14.50
N ASP A 140 17.32 -13.63 -15.44
CA ASP A 140 17.88 -12.66 -16.40
C ASP A 140 18.57 -11.51 -15.64
N GLU A 141 19.89 -11.35 -15.81
CA GLU A 141 20.75 -10.47 -15.01
C GLU A 141 20.26 -9.00 -14.99
N ASN A 142 19.57 -8.57 -16.05
CA ASN A 142 19.03 -7.21 -16.18
C ASN A 142 17.85 -6.91 -15.25
N HIS A 143 17.04 -7.91 -14.86
CA HIS A 143 15.85 -7.67 -14.03
C HIS A 143 16.22 -7.43 -12.57
N ASP A 144 17.17 -8.23 -12.06
CA ASP A 144 17.64 -8.12 -10.69
C ASP A 144 18.40 -6.80 -10.45
N GLU A 145 19.13 -6.29 -11.44
CA GLU A 145 19.79 -4.97 -11.39
C GLU A 145 18.78 -3.82 -11.29
N ASN A 146 17.69 -3.86 -12.07
CA ASN A 146 16.67 -2.81 -12.05
C ASN A 146 15.92 -2.79 -10.71
N VAL A 147 15.54 -3.95 -10.19
CA VAL A 147 14.90 -4.06 -8.86
C VAL A 147 15.84 -3.57 -7.76
N ALA A 148 17.13 -3.93 -7.80
CA ALA A 148 18.11 -3.46 -6.83
C ALA A 148 18.27 -1.93 -6.88
N GLN A 149 18.27 -1.34 -8.07
CA GLN A 149 18.32 0.12 -8.24
C GLN A 149 17.07 0.79 -7.65
N ILE A 150 15.87 0.26 -7.93
CA ILE A 150 14.61 0.75 -7.36
C ILE A 150 14.67 0.74 -5.84
N MET A 151 15.03 -0.39 -5.24
CA MET A 151 15.13 -0.55 -3.78
C MET A 151 16.14 0.43 -3.18
N SER A 152 17.29 0.65 -3.84
CA SER A 152 18.30 1.60 -3.36
C SER A 152 17.81 3.05 -3.34
N SER A 153 16.98 3.43 -4.32
CA SER A 153 16.44 4.79 -4.42
C SER A 153 15.31 5.07 -3.43
N LEU A 154 14.74 4.00 -2.87
CA LEU A 154 13.61 3.99 -1.94
C LEU A 154 14.01 3.36 -0.59
N ASP A 155 15.18 3.73 -0.06
CA ASP A 155 15.72 3.26 1.23
C ASP A 155 14.83 3.52 2.46
N PHE A 156 13.90 4.47 2.38
CA PHE A 156 12.90 4.76 3.40
C PHE A 156 11.61 3.94 3.26
N VAL A 157 11.50 3.10 2.21
CA VAL A 157 10.37 2.22 1.94
C VAL A 157 10.71 0.80 2.38
N GLU A 158 9.87 0.21 3.22
CA GLU A 158 9.99 -1.18 3.61
C GLU A 158 9.22 -2.09 2.64
N PHE A 159 9.96 -2.90 1.89
CA PHE A 159 9.39 -3.87 0.96
C PHE A 159 9.15 -5.23 1.62
N ARG A 160 7.92 -5.74 1.50
CA ARG A 160 7.51 -7.02 2.09
C ARG A 160 6.93 -7.95 1.02
N PRO A 161 7.35 -9.23 0.96
CA PRO A 161 6.75 -10.18 0.04
C PRO A 161 5.37 -10.64 0.54
N GLY A 162 4.47 -10.96 -0.40
CA GLY A 162 3.17 -11.57 -0.11
C GLY A 162 2.04 -10.56 0.16
N ARG A 163 0.90 -11.10 0.61
CA ARG A 163 -0.27 -10.30 0.99
C ARG A 163 -0.13 -9.83 2.43
N PRO A 164 -0.47 -8.57 2.75
CA PRO A 164 -0.45 -8.11 4.13
C PRO A 164 -1.46 -8.85 5.00
N ASN A 165 -1.07 -9.16 6.24
CA ASN A 165 -2.01 -9.52 7.28
C ASN A 165 -2.71 -8.25 7.78
N LEU A 166 -3.84 -7.91 7.17
CA LEU A 166 -4.59 -6.69 7.50
C LEU A 166 -5.06 -6.66 8.96
N ALA A 167 -5.36 -7.82 9.55
CA ALA A 167 -5.81 -7.88 10.94
C ALA A 167 -4.70 -7.42 11.88
N GLU A 168 -3.50 -7.97 11.69
CA GLU A 168 -2.31 -7.59 12.46
C GLU A 168 -1.91 -6.13 12.22
N ILE A 169 -1.94 -5.64 10.97
CA ILE A 169 -1.64 -4.23 10.68
C ILE A 169 -2.60 -3.30 11.41
N ILE A 170 -3.91 -3.55 11.29
CA ILE A 170 -4.93 -2.69 11.91
C ILE A 170 -4.83 -2.76 13.43
N GLU A 171 -4.68 -3.95 14.01
CA GLU A 171 -4.54 -4.12 15.46
C GLU A 171 -3.29 -3.41 15.98
N ASN A 172 -2.13 -3.63 15.34
CA ASN A 172 -0.87 -3.01 15.75
C ASN A 172 -0.94 -1.48 15.62
N ASP A 173 -1.49 -0.95 14.53
CA ASP A 173 -1.63 0.50 14.34
C ASP A 173 -2.53 1.14 15.40
N ILE A 174 -3.63 0.47 15.77
CA ILE A 174 -4.52 0.91 16.85
C ILE A 174 -3.79 0.85 18.20
N GLN A 175 -3.02 -0.21 18.47
CA GLN A 175 -2.27 -0.35 19.72
C GLN A 175 -1.17 0.71 19.85
N GLU A 176 -0.38 0.92 18.79
CA GLU A 176 0.73 1.88 18.73
C GLU A 176 0.29 3.35 18.74
N SER A 177 -0.95 3.64 18.30
CA SER A 177 -1.49 5.00 18.37
C SER A 177 -1.76 5.42 19.81
N SER A 178 -1.27 6.59 20.21
CA SER A 178 -1.50 7.15 21.55
C SER A 178 -2.90 7.76 21.71
N GLY A 179 -3.63 7.94 20.61
CA GLY A 179 -4.85 8.73 20.56
C GLY A 179 -5.84 8.20 19.53
N ALA A 180 -6.58 9.12 18.89
CA ALA A 180 -7.51 8.75 17.84
C ALA A 180 -6.75 8.35 16.57
N ILE A 181 -7.23 7.31 15.90
CA ILE A 181 -6.66 6.80 14.65
C ILE A 181 -7.71 6.79 13.53
N ALA A 182 -7.27 7.15 12.32
CA ALA A 182 -8.07 7.02 11.11
C ALA A 182 -7.42 6.03 10.13
N PHE A 183 -8.23 5.16 9.55
CA PHE A 183 -7.85 4.34 8.39
C PHE A 183 -8.46 4.93 7.13
N VAL A 184 -7.65 5.13 6.10
CA VAL A 184 -8.08 5.65 4.79
C VAL A 184 -7.78 4.59 3.74
N ALA A 185 -8.81 4.00 3.15
CA ALA A 185 -8.65 2.85 2.25
C ALA A 185 -9.11 3.14 0.82
N CYS A 186 -8.36 2.62 -0.17
CA CYS A 186 -8.77 2.54 -1.56
C CYS A 186 -8.09 1.36 -2.27
N GLY A 187 -8.86 0.53 -2.98
CA GLY A 187 -8.34 -0.66 -3.62
C GLY A 187 -9.45 -1.54 -4.20
N CYS A 188 -9.13 -2.82 -4.42
CA CYS A 188 -10.15 -3.80 -4.81
C CYS A 188 -11.18 -4.01 -3.69
N ASP A 189 -12.41 -4.39 -4.06
CA ASP A 189 -13.55 -4.53 -3.13
C ASP A 189 -13.18 -5.35 -1.89
N THR A 190 -12.60 -6.52 -2.11
CA THR A 190 -12.25 -7.45 -1.03
C THR A 190 -11.20 -6.88 -0.08
N PHE A 191 -10.28 -6.04 -0.56
CA PHE A 191 -9.29 -5.40 0.29
C PHE A 191 -9.95 -4.33 1.16
N THR A 192 -10.70 -3.41 0.55
CA THR A 192 -11.37 -2.32 1.27
C THR A 192 -12.43 -2.83 2.26
N ASP A 193 -13.24 -3.82 1.85
CA ASP A 193 -14.27 -4.40 2.70
C ASP A 193 -13.68 -5.15 3.90
N ASN A 194 -12.59 -5.90 3.69
CA ASN A 194 -11.90 -6.57 4.77
C ASN A 194 -11.26 -5.57 5.74
N SER A 195 -10.60 -4.52 5.23
CA SER A 195 -10.08 -3.44 6.07
C SER A 195 -11.17 -2.77 6.90
N ARG A 196 -12.33 -2.48 6.28
CA ARG A 196 -13.48 -1.87 6.97
C ARG A 196 -14.01 -2.77 8.09
N ARG A 197 -14.21 -4.06 7.80
CA ARG A 197 -14.67 -5.05 8.79
C ARG A 197 -13.70 -5.13 9.96
N LEU A 198 -12.40 -5.24 9.69
CA LEU A 198 -11.36 -5.33 10.73
C LEU A 198 -11.26 -4.07 11.57
N ALA A 199 -11.47 -2.88 10.99
CA ALA A 199 -11.55 -1.64 11.75
C ALA A 199 -12.77 -1.62 12.70
N ILE A 200 -13.93 -2.11 12.22
CA ILE A 200 -15.15 -2.25 13.04
C ILE A 200 -14.93 -3.22 14.20
N ASP A 201 -14.31 -4.37 13.93
CA ASP A 201 -14.03 -5.41 14.93
C ASP A 201 -13.13 -4.88 16.08
N ASN A 202 -12.38 -3.80 15.84
CA ASN A 202 -11.48 -3.18 16.82
C ASN A 202 -12.06 -1.93 17.53
N LEU A 203 -13.33 -1.56 17.28
CA LEU A 203 -13.97 -0.40 17.93
C LEU A 203 -14.15 -0.56 19.45
N THR A 204 -14.14 -1.79 19.96
CA THR A 204 -14.40 -2.08 21.38
C THR A 204 -13.25 -1.72 22.32
N ASN A 205 -12.08 -1.34 21.79
CA ASN A 205 -10.87 -1.11 22.58
C ASN A 205 -10.78 0.27 23.24
N GLY A 206 -11.88 1.04 23.26
CA GLY A 206 -11.97 2.34 23.95
C GLY A 206 -11.22 3.51 23.29
N LYS A 207 -10.45 3.25 22.22
CA LYS A 207 -9.86 4.28 21.36
C LYS A 207 -10.82 4.66 20.24
N ARG A 208 -10.80 5.92 19.82
CA ARG A 208 -11.55 6.38 18.64
C ARG A 208 -10.85 5.86 17.38
N VAL A 209 -11.55 5.00 16.64
CA VAL A 209 -11.10 4.44 15.37
C VAL A 209 -12.13 4.82 14.32
N ASP A 210 -11.71 5.56 13.30
CA ASP A 210 -12.58 5.94 12.18
C ASP A 210 -12.05 5.34 10.88
N PHE A 211 -12.96 4.97 9.98
CA PHE A 211 -12.63 4.38 8.69
C PHE A 211 -13.21 5.22 7.55
N TYR A 212 -12.35 5.60 6.61
CA TYR A 212 -12.69 6.38 5.43
C TYR A 212 -12.46 5.54 4.19
N ASP A 213 -13.55 5.20 3.51
CA ASP A 213 -13.48 4.64 2.18
C ASP A 213 -13.36 5.78 1.17
N THR A 214 -12.29 5.77 0.38
CA THR A 214 -12.03 6.80 -0.63
C THR A 214 -12.28 6.30 -2.05
N ARG A 215 -12.83 5.10 -2.18
CA ARG A 215 -13.35 4.60 -3.45
C ARG A 215 -14.58 5.43 -3.83
N GLU A 216 -14.60 5.94 -5.06
CA GLU A 216 -15.70 6.75 -5.62
C GLU A 216 -15.75 8.25 -5.25
N LEU A 217 -14.73 8.79 -4.59
CA LEU A 217 -14.54 10.24 -4.50
C LEU A 217 -13.81 10.71 -5.79
N TRP A 218 -14.58 10.95 -6.86
CA TRP A 218 -14.08 11.56 -8.11
C TRP A 218 -14.75 12.89 -8.40
#